data_AF-T2IP60-F1
#
_entry.id   AF-T2IP60-F1
#
_cell.length_a   1.000
_cell.length_b   1.000
_cell.length_c   1.000
_cell.angle_alpha   90.00
_cell.angle_beta   90.00
_cell.angle_gamma   90.00
#
_symmetry.space_group_name_H-M   'P 1'
#
loop_
_entity.id
_entity.type
_entity.pdbx_description
1 polymer ?
#
loop_
_entity_poly.entity_id
_entity_poly.type
_entity_poly.pdbx_seq_one_letter_code
_entity_poly.pdbx_strand_id
1 'polypeptide(L)'
;MLESMNLTNLPFEPRHVVEVDSCDRWIVYHRLQQLDIPCICETHKPLEVQVSNPTAMIQLWSVTKQYSASRQELIDWLKDCWNFNKR
;
A
#
# COMPACT_ATOMS: atom_id res chain seq x y z
N MET A 1 17.17 34.89 -0.89
CA MET A 1 18.13 33.78 -0.78
C MET A 1 17.42 32.69 -0.01
N LEU A 2 17.20 31.54 -0.67
CA LEU A 2 16.44 30.42 -0.12
C LEU A 2 17.19 29.86 1.10
N GLU A 3 16.57 29.91 2.28
CA GLU A 3 17.07 29.19 3.44
C GLU A 3 16.90 27.69 3.18
N SER A 4 18.05 27.01 3.19
CA SER A 4 18.21 25.58 2.95
C SER A 4 17.28 24.77 3.86
N MET A 5 16.30 24.08 3.26
CA MET A 5 15.54 23.05 3.96
C MET A 5 16.51 21.94 4.40
N ASN A 6 16.70 21.82 5.71
CA ASN A 6 17.55 20.81 6.31
C ASN A 6 16.80 19.46 6.26
N LEU A 7 17.02 18.69 5.18
CA LEU A 7 16.33 17.43 4.88
C LEU A 7 16.81 16.23 5.76
N THR A 8 17.60 16.48 6.80
CA THR A 8 18.33 15.43 7.53
C THR A 8 17.56 14.80 8.69
N ASN A 9 16.37 15.30 9.05
CA ASN A 9 15.57 14.81 10.18
C ASN A 9 14.16 14.32 9.79
N LEU A 10 13.94 13.91 8.54
CA LEU A 10 12.72 13.16 8.24
C LEU A 10 12.86 11.77 8.89
N PRO A 11 11.89 11.29 9.68
CA PRO A 11 11.87 9.88 10.07
C PRO A 11 11.94 9.08 8.77
N PHE A 12 13.08 8.42 8.54
CA PHE A 12 13.25 7.54 7.39
C PHE A 12 12.44 6.29 7.72
N GLU A 13 11.12 6.36 7.53
CA GLU A 13 10.31 5.16 7.58
C GLU A 13 10.81 4.27 6.42
N PRO A 14 11.27 3.05 6.72
CA PRO A 14 11.85 2.19 5.71
C PRO A 14 10.83 1.95 4.60
N ARG A 15 11.30 1.99 3.35
CA ARG A 15 10.48 1.61 2.20
C ARG A 15 10.41 0.10 2.14
N HIS A 16 9.22 -0.40 1.89
CA HIS A 16 8.92 -1.82 1.77
C HIS A 16 8.60 -2.14 0.32
N VAL A 17 9.19 -3.23 -0.18
CA VAL A 17 8.85 -3.77 -1.49
C VAL A 17 7.51 -4.48 -1.39
N VAL A 18 6.60 -4.17 -2.31
CA VAL A 18 5.29 -4.82 -2.42
C VAL A 18 5.35 -5.85 -3.54
N GLU A 19 5.09 -7.11 -3.18
CA GLU A 19 4.94 -8.19 -4.15
C GLU A 19 3.56 -8.11 -4.81
N VAL A 20 3.54 -7.68 -6.08
CA VAL A 20 2.36 -7.58 -6.93
C VAL A 20 2.72 -8.01 -8.35
N ASP A 21 1.75 -8.57 -9.08
CA ASP A 21 1.94 -8.87 -10.50
C ASP A 21 2.32 -7.60 -11.27
N SER A 22 3.15 -7.75 -12.30
CA SER A 22 3.64 -6.63 -13.10
C SER A 22 2.51 -5.87 -13.80
N CYS A 23 1.41 -6.54 -14.17
CA CYS A 23 0.24 -5.94 -14.80
C CYS A 23 -0.60 -5.14 -13.79
N ASP A 24 -0.71 -5.61 -12.55
CA ASP A 24 -1.51 -4.98 -11.51
C ASP A 24 -0.78 -3.85 -10.78
N ARG A 25 0.56 -3.81 -10.88
CA ARG A 25 1.44 -2.85 -10.21
C ARG A 25 1.02 -1.39 -10.40
N TRP A 26 0.59 -1.01 -11.61
CA TRP A 26 0.13 0.35 -11.90
C TRP A 26 -1.19 0.69 -11.22
N ILE A 27 -2.13 -0.26 -11.16
CA ILE A 27 -3.43 -0.05 -10.54
C ILE A 27 -3.27 0.05 -9.02
N VAL A 28 -2.45 -0.83 -8.44
CA VAL A 28 -2.11 -0.80 -7.01
C VAL A 28 -1.45 0.53 -6.65
N TYR A 29 -0.45 0.98 -7.41
CA TYR A 29 0.19 2.28 -7.22
C TYR A 29 -0.82 3.43 -7.16
N HIS A 30 -1.70 3.54 -8.16
CA HIS A 30 -2.70 4.60 -8.19
C HIS A 30 -3.70 4.53 -7.03
N ARG A 31 -4.09 3.32 -6.60
CA ARG A 31 -4.96 3.15 -5.43
C ARG A 31 -4.28 3.60 -4.14
N LEU A 32 -3.00 3.28 -3.96
CA LEU A 32 -2.24 3.73 -2.79
C LEU A 32 -2.10 5.26 -2.76
N GLN A 33 -1.86 5.89 -3.91
CA GLN A 33 -1.84 7.35 -4.01
C GLN A 33 -3.19 7.99 -3.64
N GLN A 34 -4.31 7.40 -4.05
CA GLN A 34 -5.66 7.88 -3.68
C GLN A 34 -5.96 7.76 -2.18
N LEU A 35 -5.21 6.92 -1.46
CA LEU A 35 -5.32 6.73 -0.02
C LEU A 35 -4.26 7.55 0.75
N ASP A 36 -3.54 8.46 0.08
CA ASP A 36 -2.44 9.25 0.63
C ASP A 36 -1.31 8.39 1.24
N ILE A 37 -1.11 7.17 0.71
CA ILE A 37 -0.02 6.28 1.11
C ILE A 37 1.21 6.57 0.24
N PRO A 38 2.34 7.03 0.80
CA PRO A 38 3.52 7.34 0.01
C PRO A 38 4.09 6.09 -0.66
N CYS A 39 4.23 6.13 -1.98
CA CYS A 39 4.71 5.00 -2.78
C CYS A 39 5.44 5.45 -4.05
N ILE A 40 6.31 4.58 -4.56
CA ILE A 40 7.12 4.82 -5.75
C ILE A 40 6.94 3.65 -6.72
N CYS A 41 6.60 3.97 -7.96
CA CYS A 41 6.46 3.01 -9.04
C CYS A 41 7.29 3.48 -10.24
N GLU A 42 8.47 2.90 -10.42
CA GLU A 42 9.35 3.20 -11.56
C GLU A 42 9.30 2.08 -12.61
N THR A 43 9.54 2.38 -13.88
CA THR A 43 9.57 1.36 -14.94
C THR A 43 10.60 0.27 -14.61
N HIS A 44 10.22 -1.00 -14.73
CA HIS A 44 11.05 -2.18 -14.43
C HIS A 44 11.54 -2.33 -12.99
N LYS A 45 11.01 -1.54 -12.04
CA LYS A 45 11.29 -1.70 -10.60
C LYS A 45 10.06 -2.19 -9.84
N PRO A 46 10.23 -2.89 -8.70
CA PRO A 46 9.11 -3.21 -7.84
C PRO A 46 8.42 -1.95 -7.32
N LEU A 47 7.18 -2.10 -6.87
CA LEU A 47 6.47 -1.05 -6.14
C LEU A 47 7.08 -0.94 -4.74
N GLU A 48 7.49 0.26 -4.36
CA GLU A 48 7.99 0.57 -3.02
C GLU A 48 6.96 1.42 -2.26
N VAL A 49 6.71 1.11 -1.00
CA VAL A 49 5.72 1.80 -0.16
C VAL A 49 6.33 2.16 1.19
N GLN A 50 6.01 3.36 1.67
CA GLN A 50 6.34 3.81 3.01
C GLN A 50 5.09 3.73 3.88
N VAL A 51 5.14 2.93 4.94
CA VAL A 51 3.99 2.70 5.85
C VAL A 51 4.34 3.26 7.21
N SER A 52 3.63 4.29 7.64
CA SER A 52 3.91 5.03 8.88
C SER A 52 2.97 4.69 10.04
N ASN A 53 1.90 3.94 9.79
CA ASN A 53 0.89 3.62 10.81
C ASN A 53 0.11 2.33 10.49
N PRO A 54 -0.56 1.72 11.48
CA PRO A 54 -1.31 0.48 11.29
C PRO A 54 -2.43 0.57 10.25
N THR A 55 -3.11 1.72 10.14
CA THR A 55 -4.18 1.90 9.14
C THR A 55 -3.62 1.83 7.72
N ALA A 56 -2.51 2.52 7.45
CA ALA A 56 -1.82 2.45 6.16
C ALA A 56 -1.35 1.02 5.84
N MET A 57 -0.93 0.25 6.85
CA MET A 57 -0.55 -1.15 6.68
C MET A 57 -1.74 -2.03 6.26
N ILE A 58 -2.88 -1.86 6.93
CA ILE A 58 -4.12 -2.58 6.61
C ILE A 58 -4.64 -2.19 5.21
N GLN A 59 -4.59 -0.90 4.88
CA GLN A 59 -4.98 -0.40 3.57
C GLN A 59 -4.08 -0.95 2.46
N LEU A 60 -2.76 -0.93 2.64
CA LEU A 60 -1.80 -1.53 1.71
C LEU A 60 -2.14 -3.00 1.46
N TRP A 61 -2.30 -3.78 2.54
CA TRP A 61 -2.67 -5.19 2.43
C TRP A 61 -4.00 -5.39 1.69
N SER A 62 -5.02 -4.58 2.01
CA SER A 62 -6.33 -4.66 1.39
C SER A 62 -6.28 -4.37 -0.11
N VAL A 63 -5.57 -3.31 -0.52
CA VAL A 63 -5.38 -2.96 -1.93
C VAL A 63 -4.64 -4.08 -2.66
N THR A 64 -3.51 -4.54 -2.15
CA THR A 64 -2.74 -5.62 -2.79
C THR A 64 -3.59 -6.88 -2.97
N LYS A 65 -4.34 -7.26 -1.92
CA LYS A 65 -5.19 -8.45 -1.96
C LYS A 65 -6.32 -8.36 -2.98
N GLN A 66 -6.91 -7.18 -3.18
CA GLN A 66 -7.98 -6.97 -4.17
C GLN A 66 -7.57 -7.31 -5.60
N TYR A 67 -6.27 -7.22 -5.92
CA TYR A 67 -5.76 -7.48 -7.26
C TYR A 67 -5.04 -8.83 -7.36
N SER A 68 -4.47 -9.36 -6.26
CA SER A 68 -3.76 -10.64 -6.30
C SER A 68 -4.61 -11.87 -5.96
N ALA A 69 -5.74 -11.71 -5.27
CA ALA A 69 -6.59 -12.83 -4.84
C ALA A 69 -7.73 -13.11 -5.83
N SER A 70 -8.20 -14.36 -5.85
CA SER A 70 -9.40 -14.73 -6.58
C SER A 70 -10.64 -14.04 -6.00
N ARG A 71 -11.67 -13.89 -6.84
CA ARG A 71 -12.96 -13.35 -6.40
C ARG A 71 -13.54 -14.12 -5.20
N GLN A 72 -13.37 -15.43 -5.14
CA GLN A 72 -13.90 -16.25 -4.05
C GLN A 72 -13.17 -15.95 -2.73
N GLU A 73 -11.84 -15.85 -2.77
CA GLU A 73 -11.03 -15.48 -1.60
C GLU A 73 -11.37 -14.09 -1.07
N LEU A 74 -11.67 -13.13 -1.97
CA LEU A 74 -12.11 -11.80 -1.58
C LEU A 74 -13.49 -11.82 -0.90
N ILE A 75 -14.43 -12.60 -1.44
CA ILE A 75 -15.75 -12.77 -0.84
C ILE A 75 -15.64 -13.39 0.55
N ASP A 76 -14.84 -14.44 0.70
CA ASP A 76 -14.70 -15.14 1.97
C ASP A 76 -13.99 -14.27 3.01
N TRP A 77 -12.97 -13.52 2.60
CA TRP A 77 -12.35 -12.53 3.47
C TRP A 77 -13.33 -11.45 3.96
N LEU A 78 -14.18 -10.91 3.08
CA LEU A 78 -15.19 -9.92 3.48
C LEU A 78 -16.20 -10.50 4.48
N LYS A 79 -16.60 -11.77 4.32
CA LYS A 79 -17.46 -12.47 5.29
C LYS A 79 -16.77 -12.61 6.64
N ASP A 80 -15.49 -12.97 6.66
CA ASP A 80 -14.72 -13.11 7.89
C ASP A 80 -14.65 -11.77 8.63
N CYS A 81 -14.27 -10.68 7.96
CA CYS A 81 -14.27 -9.33 8.53
C CYS A 81 -15.62 -8.94 9.12
N TRP A 82 -16.71 -9.24 8.40
CA TRP A 82 -18.05 -8.95 8.87
C TRP A 82 -18.43 -9.76 10.12
N ASN A 83 -17.99 -11.02 10.22
CA ASN A 83 -18.23 -11.87 11.38
C ASN A 83 -17.37 -11.48 12.58
N PHE A 84 -16.15 -10.97 12.38
CA PHE A 84 -15.32 -10.42 13.45
C PHE A 84 -15.97 -9.19 14.10
N ASN A 85 -16.60 -8.31 13.30
CA ASN A 85 -17.25 -7.10 13.79
C ASN A 85 -18.62 -7.34 14.47
N LYS A 86 -19.11 -8.59 14.52
CA LYS A 86 -20.35 -8.97 15.20
C LYS A 86 -20.16 -9.40 16.67
N ARG A 87 -18.93 -9.34 17.17
CA ARG A 87 -18.60 -9.63 18.58
C ARG A 87 -18.49 -8.33 19.34
#